data_AF-A0AAJ1UL16-F1
#
_entry.id   AF-A0AAJ1UL16-F1
#
_cell.length_a   1.000
_cell.length_b   1.000
_cell.length_c   1.000
_cell.angle_alpha   90.00
_cell.angle_beta   90.00
_cell.angle_gamma   90.00
#
_symmetry.space_group_name_H-M   'P 1'
#
loop_
_entity.id
_entity.type
_entity.pdbx_description
1 polymer ?
#
loop_
_entity_poly.entity_id
_entity_poly.type
_entity_poly.pdbx_seq_one_letter_code
_entity_poly.pdbx_strand_id
1 'polypeptide(L)' 'AAPGIVPLAEAARRVREENRMLGRPLPKRAVGSTLLLKGLEAEVAVVLNTDGMSAQHLYVAMTRGSMRLVVCSGTPTIG' A
#
# COMPACT_ATOMS: atom_id res chain seq x y z
N ALA A 1 21.54 39.01 8.94
CA ALA A 1 21.15 37.85 9.78
C ALA A 1 21.99 36.67 9.36
N ALA A 2 22.63 35.96 10.30
CA ALA A 2 23.55 34.87 9.97
C ALA A 2 22.80 33.71 9.28
N PRO A 3 23.33 33.16 8.16
CA PRO A 3 22.74 31.99 7.53
C PRO A 3 23.00 30.79 8.45
N GLY A 4 21.96 30.20 9.05
CA GLY A 4 22.14 28.90 9.70
C GLY A 4 21.27 28.57 10.91
N ILE A 5 20.51 29.51 11.49
CA ILE A 5 19.63 29.19 12.62
C ILE A 5 18.19 29.17 12.15
N VAL A 6 17.70 27.97 11.80
CA VAL A 6 16.28 27.72 11.53
C VAL A 6 15.64 27.23 12.84
N PRO A 7 14.52 27.81 13.29
CA PRO A 7 13.80 27.30 14.47
C PRO A 7 13.49 25.81 14.32
N LEU A 8 13.59 25.03 15.40
CA LEU A 8 13.38 23.57 15.37
C LEU A 8 12.04 23.19 14.70
N ALA A 9 10.98 23.94 14.97
CA ALA A 9 9.66 23.72 14.35
C ALA A 9 9.70 23.86 12.83
N GLU A 10 10.41 24.87 12.31
CA GLU A 10 10.54 25.10 10.88
C GLU A 10 11.48 24.08 10.23
N ALA A 11 12.56 23.68 10.91
CA ALA A 11 13.45 22.61 10.46
C ALA A 11 12.71 21.26 10.38
N ALA A 12 11.93 20.91 11.41
CA ALA A 12 11.10 19.69 11.43
C ALA A 12 10.04 19.70 10.32
N ARG A 13 9.41 20.85 10.07
CA ARG A 13 8.45 21.01 8.96
C ARG A 13 9.12 20.77 7.61
N ARG A 14 10.30 21.36 7.38
CA ARG A 14 11.07 21.17 6.14
C ARG A 14 11.41 19.70 5.89
N VAL A 15 11.97 19.02 6.89
CA VAL A 15 12.32 17.59 6.80
C VAL A 15 11.08 16.72 6.58
N ARG A 16 9.94 17.04 7.22
CA ARG A 16 8.69 16.30 7.00
C ARG A 16 8.16 16.46 5.58
N GLU A 17 8.20 17.68 5.03
CA GLU A 17 7.75 17.93 3.66
C GLU A 17 8.70 17.32 2.62
N GLU A 18 10.01 17.36 2.87
CA GLU A 18 11.01 16.67 2.04
C GLU A 18 10.75 15.15 2.01
N ASN A 19 10.55 14.53 3.18
CA ASN A 19 10.21 13.10 3.28
C ASN A 19 8.85 12.78 2.66
N ARG A 20 7.88 13.69 2.72
CA ARG A 20 6.56 13.50 2.08
C ARG A 20 6.68 13.45 0.56
N MET A 21 7.56 14.28 -0.02
CA MET A 21 7.82 14.32 -1.47
C MET A 21 8.66 13.14 -1.95
N LEU A 22 9.68 12.73 -1.17
CA LEU A 22 10.48 11.54 -1.47
C LEU A 22 9.65 10.25 -1.36
N GLY A 23 8.70 10.22 -0.41
CA GLY A 23 7.90 9.04 -0.12
C GLY A 23 8.72 7.92 0.53
N ARG A 24 8.11 6.73 0.64
CA ARG A 24 8.81 5.51 1.06
C ARG A 24 9.20 4.69 -0.16
N PRO A 25 10.39 4.05 -0.18
CA PRO A 25 10.70 3.08 -1.21
C PRO A 25 9.68 1.92 -1.12
N LEU A 26 8.97 1.69 -2.22
CA LEU A 26 8.03 0.58 -2.31
C LEU A 26 8.79 -0.70 -2.67
N PRO A 27 8.54 -1.82 -1.97
CA PRO A 27 9.17 -3.07 -2.33
C PRO A 27 8.64 -3.56 -3.67
N LYS A 28 9.48 -4.23 -4.46
CA LYS A 28 9.07 -4.83 -5.75
C LYS A 28 8.00 -5.92 -5.59
N ARG A 29 7.95 -6.55 -4.40
CA ARG A 29 7.00 -7.60 -4.03
C ARG A 29 6.68 -7.45 -2.55
N ALA A 30 5.42 -7.61 -2.17
CA ALA A 30 5.00 -7.58 -0.78
C ALA A 30 3.93 -8.64 -0.54
N VAL A 31 3.92 -9.20 0.67
CA VAL A 31 2.87 -10.09 1.16
C VAL A 31 2.33 -9.47 2.43
N GLY A 32 1.01 -9.39 2.54
CA GLY A 32 0.36 -8.80 3.70
C GLY A 32 -1.13 -9.01 3.66
N SER A 33 -1.78 -8.71 4.79
CA SER A 33 -3.23 -8.66 4.84
C SER A 33 -3.75 -7.51 3.96
N THR A 34 -5.03 -7.56 3.60
CA THR A 34 -5.65 -6.53 2.76
C THR A 34 -5.53 -5.13 3.37
N LEU A 35 -5.53 -5.01 4.70
CA LEU A 35 -5.39 -3.72 5.39
C LEU A 35 -3.96 -3.18 5.32
N LEU A 36 -2.95 -4.04 5.45
CA LEU A 36 -1.55 -3.62 5.33
C LEU A 36 -1.21 -3.16 3.92
N LEU A 37 -1.87 -3.74 2.92
CA LEU A 37 -1.72 -3.38 1.52
C LEU A 37 -2.70 -2.29 1.06
N LYS A 38 -3.58 -1.80 1.94
CA LYS A 38 -4.53 -0.75 1.59
C LYS A 38 -3.77 0.53 1.23
N GLY A 39 -4.15 1.14 0.10
CA GLY A 39 -3.49 2.33 -0.42
C GLY A 39 -2.17 2.06 -1.14
N LEU A 40 -1.78 0.79 -1.31
CA LEU A 40 -0.74 0.38 -2.25
C LEU A 40 -1.38 -0.23 -3.49
N GLU A 41 -0.79 -0.01 -4.66
CA GLU A 41 -1.15 -0.67 -5.91
C GLU A 41 0.07 -1.41 -6.47
N ALA A 42 -0.19 -2.53 -7.14
CA ALA A 42 0.80 -3.33 -7.82
C ALA A 42 0.31 -3.64 -9.24
N GLU A 43 1.24 -3.84 -10.16
CA GLU A 43 0.90 -4.29 -11.51
C GLU A 43 0.11 -5.61 -11.48
N VAL A 44 0.54 -6.54 -10.63
CA VAL A 44 -0.08 -7.85 -10.43
C VAL A 44 -0.42 -8.06 -8.96
N ALA A 45 -1.67 -8.45 -8.67
CA ALA A 45 -2.10 -8.89 -7.34
C ALA A 45 -2.45 -10.38 -7.35
N VAL A 46 -1.99 -11.12 -6.34
CA VAL A 46 -2.34 -12.52 -6.11
C VAL A 46 -3.14 -12.61 -4.81
N VAL A 47 -4.38 -13.07 -4.89
CA VAL A 47 -5.30 -13.19 -3.76
C VAL A 47 -5.49 -14.66 -3.42
N LEU A 48 -5.21 -15.01 -2.17
CA LEU A 48 -5.34 -16.36 -1.64
C LEU A 48 -6.48 -16.43 -0.63
N ASN A 49 -7.09 -17.61 -0.46
CA ASN A 49 -8.08 -17.90 0.59
C ASN A 49 -9.26 -16.91 0.61
N THR A 50 -9.86 -16.64 -0.55
CA THR A 50 -10.98 -15.71 -0.68
C THR A 50 -12.22 -16.11 0.13
N ASP A 51 -12.41 -17.41 0.37
CA ASP A 51 -13.60 -17.96 1.03
C ASP A 51 -13.75 -17.50 2.49
N GLY A 52 -12.65 -17.06 3.12
CA GLY A 52 -12.65 -16.49 4.47
C GLY A 52 -12.73 -14.96 4.52
N MET A 53 -12.79 -14.27 3.38
CA MET A 53 -12.81 -12.82 3.31
C MET A 53 -14.23 -12.28 3.39
N SER A 54 -14.44 -11.21 4.15
CA SER A 54 -15.67 -10.42 4.01
C SER A 54 -15.68 -9.69 2.67
N ALA A 55 -16.86 -9.25 2.22
CA ALA A 55 -17.01 -8.48 0.98
C ALA A 55 -16.10 -7.24 0.93
N GLN A 56 -15.88 -6.56 2.06
CA GLN A 56 -14.99 -5.40 2.13
C GLN A 56 -13.52 -5.79 1.92
N HIS A 57 -13.09 -6.90 2.53
CA HIS A 57 -11.72 -7.39 2.37
C HIS A 57 -11.47 -7.88 0.95
N LEU A 58 -12.43 -8.60 0.36
CA LEU A 58 -12.37 -9.06 -1.02
C LEU A 58 -12.29 -7.88 -2.00
N TYR A 59 -13.14 -6.86 -1.83
CA TYR A 59 -13.08 -5.64 -2.64
C TYR A 59 -11.69 -4.96 -2.57
N VAL A 60 -11.14 -4.81 -1.36
CA VAL A 60 -9.80 -4.21 -1.21
C VAL A 60 -8.75 -5.06 -1.92
N ALA A 61 -8.77 -6.38 -1.74
CA ALA A 61 -7.81 -7.30 -2.35
C ALA A 61 -7.86 -7.27 -3.89
N MET A 62 -9.06 -7.31 -4.46
CA MET A 62 -9.27 -7.30 -5.91
C MET A 62 -8.84 -5.98 -6.56
N THR A 63 -8.90 -4.86 -5.81
CA THR A 63 -8.51 -3.53 -6.31
C THR A 63 -7.04 -3.18 -6.07
N ARG A 64 -6.20 -4.10 -5.56
CA ARG A 64 -4.75 -3.85 -5.43
C ARG A 64 -3.98 -4.08 -6.73
N GLY A 65 -4.52 -4.86 -7.67
CA GLY A 65 -3.88 -5.15 -8.96
C GLY A 65 -4.35 -4.19 -10.05
N SER A 66 -3.43 -3.50 -10.71
CA SER A 66 -3.76 -2.51 -11.75
C SER A 66 -3.80 -3.09 -13.16
N MET A 67 -3.03 -4.16 -13.44
CA MET A 67 -2.95 -4.78 -14.78
C MET A 67 -3.38 -6.24 -14.78
N ARG A 68 -3.15 -6.98 -13.69
CA ARG A 68 -3.58 -8.37 -13.56
C ARG A 68 -3.97 -8.73 -12.13
N LEU A 69 -5.04 -9.51 -12.01
CA LEU A 69 -5.48 -10.12 -10.77
C LEU A 69 -5.47 -11.63 -10.93
N VAL A 70 -4.84 -12.34 -10.00
CA VAL A 70 -4.86 -13.80 -9.91
C VAL A 70 -5.56 -14.16 -8.60
N VAL A 71 -6.66 -14.90 -8.69
CA VAL A 71 -7.39 -15.39 -7.53
C VAL A 71 -7.19 -16.89 -7.42
N CYS A 72 -6.67 -17.33 -6.28
CA CYS A 72 -6.49 -18.75 -5.99
C CYS A 72 -7.62 -19.19 -5.05
N SER A 73 -8.45 -20.10 -5.53
CA SER A 73 -9.43 -20.82 -4.71
C SER A 73 -9.22 -22.31 -4.84
N GLY A 74 -9.54 -23.04 -3.76
CA GLY A 74 -9.59 -24.51 -3.78
C GLY A 74 -10.81 -25.05 -4.52
N THR A 75 -11.79 -24.19 -4.83
CA THR A 75 -12.98 -24.53 -5.60
C THR A 75 -13.13 -23.58 -6.79
N PRO A 76 -13.82 -23.97 -7.87
CA PRO A 76 -14.06 -23.09 -9.02
C PRO A 76 -15.12 -22.01 -8.74
N THR A 77 -15.62 -21.89 -7.51
CA THR A 77 -16.69 -21.00 -7.10
C THR A 77 -16.18 -19.98 -6.10
N ILE A 78 -16.46 -18.70 -6.35
CA ILE A 78 -16.20 -17.59 -5.42
C ILE A 78 -17.58 -17.05 -5.02
N GLY A 79 -18.00 -17.28 -3.77
CA GLY A 79 -19.34 -16.97 -3.26
C GLY A 79 -19.31 -16.45 -1.84
#